data_AF-W2TYR2-F1
#
_entry.id   AF-W2TYR2-F1
#
_cell.length_a   1.000
_cell.length_b   1.000
_cell.length_c   1.000
_cell.angle_alpha   90.00
_cell.angle_beta   90.00
_cell.angle_gamma   90.00
#
_symmetry.space_group_name_H-M   'P 1'
#
loop_
_entity.id
_entity.type
_entity.pdbx_description
1 polymer ?
#
loop_
_entity_poly.entity_id
_entity_poly.type
_entity_poly.pdbx_seq_one_letter_code
_entity_poly.pdbx_strand_id
1 'polypeptide(L)' 'MVAPISTNDAFLNAKIDLGLNMLRQSPVTEQLVISPISIIFALAMVQAGARGKTRTQINQVISSGTRPSIFH' A
#
# COMPACT_ATOMS: atom_id res chain seq x y z
N MET A 1 15.59 0.78 -20.39
CA MET A 1 16.14 1.71 -19.39
C MET A 1 15.01 2.06 -18.43
N VAL A 2 15.01 1.48 -17.22
CA VAL A 2 14.04 1.85 -16.16
C VAL A 2 14.67 3.03 -15.42
N ALA A 3 13.94 4.16 -15.36
CA ALA A 3 14.38 5.33 -14.61
C ALA A 3 14.53 4.96 -13.12
N PRO A 4 15.53 5.53 -12.41
CA PRO A 4 15.65 5.34 -10.97
C PRO A 4 14.37 5.90 -10.33
N ILE A 5 13.57 4.98 -9.79
CA ILE A 5 12.32 5.29 -9.12
C ILE A 5 12.70 6.12 -7.90
N SER A 6 12.35 7.41 -7.87
CA SER A 6 12.55 8.23 -6.68
C SER A 6 11.74 7.59 -5.55
N THR A 7 12.24 7.56 -4.31
CA THR A 7 11.53 6.99 -3.15
C THR A 7 10.11 7.58 -3.01
N ASN A 8 9.91 8.81 -3.49
CA ASN A 8 8.61 9.46 -3.59
C ASN A 8 7.64 8.73 -4.52
N ASP A 9 8.10 8.26 -5.67
CA ASP A 9 7.26 7.56 -6.67
C ASP A 9 6.78 6.21 -6.13
N ALA A 10 7.64 5.48 -5.41
CA ALA A 10 7.28 4.20 -4.80
C ALA A 10 6.17 4.37 -3.75
N PHE A 11 6.27 5.38 -2.89
CA PHE A 11 5.23 5.70 -1.91
C PHE A 11 3.93 6.15 -2.56
N LEU A 12 4.01 6.99 -3.60
CA LEU A 12 2.84 7.43 -4.36
C LEU A 12 2.13 6.27 -5.03
N ASN A 13 2.87 5.35 -5.65
CA ASN A 13 2.32 4.14 -6.27
C ASN A 13 1.67 3.22 -5.22
N ALA A 14 2.31 3.01 -4.07
CA ALA A 14 1.73 2.20 -2.98
C ALA A 14 0.41 2.80 -2.47
N LYS A 15 0.35 4.13 -2.32
CA LYS A 15 -0.86 4.85 -1.91
C LYS A 15 -2.02 4.67 -2.91
N ILE A 16 -1.73 4.79 -4.21
CA ILE A 16 -2.73 4.64 -5.27
C ILE A 16 -3.21 3.20 -5.36
N ASP A 17 -2.29 2.22 -5.37
CA ASP A 17 -2.63 0.80 -5.44
C ASP A 17 -3.47 0.36 -4.23
N LEU A 18 -3.12 0.82 -3.02
CA LEU A 18 -3.91 0.55 -1.81
C LEU A 18 -5.33 1.09 -1.95
N GLY A 19 -5.47 2.37 -2.28
CA GLY A 19 -6.79 3.01 -2.43
C GLY A 19 -7.65 2.34 -3.50
N LEU A 20 -7.07 2.07 -4.67
CA LEU A 20 -7.77 1.40 -5.77
C LEU A 20 -8.18 -0.03 -5.40
N ASN A 21 -7.32 -0.79 -4.71
CA ASN A 21 -7.66 -2.13 -4.26
C ASN A 21 -8.85 -2.12 -3.27
N MET A 22 -8.91 -1.14 -2.38
CA MET A 22 -10.04 -0.97 -1.46
C MET A 22 -11.34 -0.64 -2.20
N LEU A 23 -11.30 0.25 -3.20
CA LEU A 23 -12.47 0.56 -4.02
C LEU A 23 -12.95 -0.66 -4.82
N ARG A 24 -12.04 -1.48 -5.36
CA ARG A 24 -12.38 -2.70 -6.11
C ARG A 24 -13.02 -3.78 -5.24
N GLN A 25 -12.79 -3.76 -3.94
CA GLN A 25 -13.40 -4.68 -2.97
C GLN A 25 -14.70 -4.13 -2.38
N SER A 26 -15.05 -2.88 -2.67
CA SER A 26 -16.26 -2.23 -2.17
C SER A 26 -17.49 -2.61 -3.01
N PRO A 27 -18.67 -2.77 -2.38
CA PRO A 27 -19.92 -2.91 -3.11
C PRO A 27 -20.19 -1.70 -4.02
N VAL A 28 -20.50 -1.95 -5.29
CA VAL A 28 -20.82 -0.92 -6.29
C VAL A 28 -22.15 -0.18 -6.03
N THR A 29 -22.95 -0.67 -5.08
CA THR A 29 -24.27 -0.14 -4.75
C THR A 29 -24.24 1.04 -3.78
N GLU A 30 -23.09 1.34 -3.17
CA GLU A 30 -22.98 2.34 -2.10
C GLU A 30 -21.91 3.39 -2.42
N GLN A 31 -22.12 4.62 -1.93
CA GLN A 31 -21.12 5.68 -2.04
C GLN A 31 -20.03 5.46 -0.98
N LEU A 32 -18.82 5.11 -1.42
CA LEU A 32 -17.66 4.91 -0.54
C LEU A 32 -16.64 6.05 -0.69
N VAL A 33 -16.26 6.66 0.42
CA VAL A 33 -15.14 7.60 0.51
C VAL A 33 -14.04 6.98 1.36
N ILE A 34 -12.82 6.95 0.84
CA ILE A 34 -11.64 6.44 1.55
C ILE A 34 -10.53 7.48 1.57
N SER A 35 -9.72 7.46 2.63
CA SER A 35 -8.47 8.23 2.73
C SER A 35 -7.27 7.30 2.81
N PRO A 36 -6.60 6.99 1.68
CA PRO A 36 -5.47 6.05 1.66
C PRO A 36 -4.32 6.44 2.60
N ILE A 37 -4.06 7.75 2.77
CA ILE A 37 -3.01 8.25 3.67
C ILE A 37 -3.34 7.92 5.13
N SER A 38 -4.58 8.17 5.57
CA SER A 38 -5.00 7.89 6.94
C SER A 38 -4.87 6.41 7.27
N ILE A 39 -5.15 5.53 6.30
CA ILE A 39 -5.05 4.08 6.46
C ILE A 39 -3.59 3.64 6.57
N ILE A 40 -2.71 4.14 5.70
CA ILE A 40 -1.27 3.87 5.79
C ILE A 40 -0.72 4.32 7.14
N PHE A 41 -1.13 5.49 7.63
CA PHE A 41 -0.70 5.99 8.93
C PHE A 41 -1.15 5.09 10.08
N ALA A 42 -2.42 4.66 10.07
CA ALA A 42 -2.93 3.70 11.05
C ALA A 42 -2.17 2.36 10.99
N LEU A 43 -1.92 1.84 9.78
CA LEU A 43 -1.17 0.60 9.58
C LEU A 43 0.28 0.73 10.02
N ALA A 44 0.95 1.87 9.83
CA ALA A 44 2.30 2.11 10.33
C ALA A 44 2.35 2.07 11.87
N MET A 45 1.35 2.64 12.54
CA MET A 45 1.23 2.52 14.00
C MET A 45 1.02 1.06 14.45
N VAL A 46 0.17 0.30 13.75
CA VAL A 46 -0.03 -1.13 14.02
C VAL A 46 1.25 -1.94 13.74
N GLN A 47 1.98 -1.60 12.67
CA GLN A 47 3.26 -2.23 12.32
C GLN A 47 4.30 -2.05 13.43
N ALA A 48 4.34 -0.87 14.07
CA ALA A 48 5.26 -0.57 15.15
C ALA A 48 5.02 -1.46 16.39
N GLY A 49 3.76 -1.83 16.65
CA GLY A 49 3.39 -2.79 17.71
C GLY A 49 3.46 -4.27 17.29
N ALA A 50 3.46 -4.57 15.99
CA ALA A 50 3.41 -5.93 15.48
C ALA A 50 4.78 -6.63 15.48
N ARG A 51 4.76 -7.97 15.57
CA ARG A 51 5.96 -8.85 15.48
C ARG A 51 5.75 -9.96 14.46
N GLY A 52 6.85 -10.58 14.04
CA GLY A 52 6.85 -11.74 13.15
C GLY A 52 6.08 -11.49 11.85
N LYS A 53 5.21 -12.45 11.48
CA LYS A 53 4.48 -12.45 10.20
C LYS A 53 3.58 -11.22 10.02
N THR A 54 2.92 -10.76 11.09
CA THR A 54 2.00 -9.60 11.03
C THR A 54 2.73 -8.32 10.66
N ARG A 55 3.92 -8.08 11.22
CA ARG A 55 4.75 -6.92 10.84
C ARG A 55 5.15 -6.95 9.38
N THR A 56 5.53 -8.13 8.87
CA THR A 56 5.93 -8.32 7.47
C THR A 56 4.76 -8.09 6.51
N GLN A 57 3.58 -8.63 6.82
CA GLN A 57 2.38 -8.42 6.00
C GLN A 57 2.00 -6.95 5.90
N ILE A 58 2.02 -6.22 7.03
CA ILE A 58 1.73 -4.78 7.02
C ILE A 58 2.79 -4.03 6.20
N ASN A 59 4.08 -4.37 6.35
CA ASN A 59 5.15 -3.75 5.59
C ASN A 59 4.96 -3.93 4.08
N GLN A 60 4.53 -5.12 3.66
CA GLN A 60 4.27 -5.41 2.26
C GLN A 60 3.14 -4.53 1.72
N VAL A 61 2.03 -4.40 2.45
CA VAL A 61 0.87 -3.61 1.99
C VAL A 61 1.19 -2.12 1.88
N ILE A 62 1.98 -1.55 2.79
CA ILE A 62 2.32 -0.12 2.76
C ILE A 62 3.56 0.21 1.89
N SER A 63 4.38 -0.79 1.53
CA SER A 63 5.62 -0.60 0.74
C SER A 63 5.57 -1.20 -0.67
N SER A 64 4.52 -1.95 -1.05
CA SER A 64 4.44 -2.70 -2.32
C SER A 64 4.36 -1.85 -3.61
N GLY A 65 4.57 -0.54 -3.53
CA GLY A 65 5.00 0.25 -4.68
C GLY A 65 6.40 -0.15 -5.19
N THR A 66 7.19 -0.85 -4.37
CA THR A 66 8.42 -1.55 -4.78
C THR A 66 8.08 -2.99 -5.16
N ARG A 67 7.58 -3.20 -6.37
CA ARG A 67 7.56 -4.54 -6.97
C ARG A 67 9.03 -4.99 -7.10
N PRO A 68 9.46 -6.12 -6.53
CA PRO A 68 10.64 -6.77 -7.07
C PRO A 68 10.28 -7.11 -8.50
N SER A 69 10.98 -6.53 -9.47
CA SER A 69 10.91 -6.96 -10.87
C SER A 69 11.38 -8.41 -10.92
N ILE A 70 10.44 -9.35 -10.79
CA ILE A 70 10.66 -10.75 -11.09
C ILE A 70 10.61 -10.81 -12.62
N PHE A 71 11.79 -10.73 -13.21
CA PHE A 71 12.02 -10.91 -14.64
C PHE A 71 11.71 -12.38 -14.97
N HIS A 72 10.80 -12.61 -15.93
CA HIS A 72 10.90 -13.70 -16.88
C HIS A 72 10.77 -13.08 -18.26
#